data_AF-A0A353CB67-F1
#
_entry.id   AF-A0A353CB67-F1
#
_cell.length_a   1.000
_cell.length_b   1.000
_cell.length_c   1.000
_cell.angle_alpha   90.00
_cell.angle_beta   90.00
_cell.angle_gamma   90.00
#
_symmetry.space_group_name_H-M   'P 1'
#
loop_
_entity.id
_entity.type
_entity.pdbx_description
1 polymer ?
#
loop_
_entity_poly.entity_id
_entity_poly.type
_entity_poly.pdbx_seq_one_letter_code
_entity_poly.pdbx_strand_id
1 'polypeptide(L)'
;MRKQKSSEKEVLFEMTQEEYDKGLAKGWDADDMMPVGVHKFRRSRWAEKLNKSNKVKVSIYLDGEVLDYFKQRAEQPNAAPYQTQINNELRKVMENRSSDTESVGQDILNNKKFLKALKKKLEGV
;
A
#
# COMPACT_ATOMS: atom_id res chain seq x y z
N MET A 1 -33.86 -11.10 4.76
CA MET A 1 -33.01 -9.90 4.59
C MET A 1 -31.93 -10.17 3.56
N ARG A 2 -32.05 -9.62 2.33
CA ARG A 2 -31.03 -9.76 1.28
C ARG A 2 -30.08 -8.55 1.34
N LYS A 3 -28.81 -8.79 1.69
CA LYS A 3 -27.76 -7.77 1.71
C LYS A 3 -27.57 -7.19 0.31
N GLN A 4 -27.84 -5.89 0.12
CA GLN A 4 -27.30 -5.11 -1.00
C GLN A 4 -25.79 -4.96 -0.79
N LYS A 5 -25.00 -5.47 -1.73
CA LYS A 5 -23.56 -5.26 -1.79
C LYS A 5 -23.32 -4.10 -2.75
N SER A 6 -22.74 -3.02 -2.22
CA SER A 6 -22.47 -1.75 -2.90
C SER A 6 -21.64 -1.91 -4.19
N SER A 7 -21.91 -1.05 -5.17
CA SER A 7 -21.40 -1.06 -6.54
C SER A 7 -19.99 -0.46 -6.67
N GLU A 8 -19.02 -0.99 -5.93
CA GLU A 8 -17.60 -0.56 -5.97
C GLU A 8 -16.86 -1.04 -7.25
N LYS A 9 -17.58 -1.35 -8.33
CA LYS A 9 -17.09 -2.14 -9.48
C LYS A 9 -17.03 -1.37 -10.81
N GLU A 10 -17.44 -0.12 -10.81
CA GLU A 10 -17.49 0.75 -11.99
C GLU A 10 -16.35 1.76 -11.93
N VAL A 11 -15.52 1.80 -12.97
CA VAL A 11 -14.53 2.86 -13.19
C VAL A 11 -15.12 3.81 -14.21
N LEU A 12 -15.21 5.08 -13.86
CA LEU A 12 -15.63 6.15 -14.77
C LEU A 12 -14.39 6.65 -15.49
N PHE A 13 -14.41 6.58 -16.82
CA PHE A 13 -13.40 7.20 -17.67
C PHE A 13 -14.05 8.38 -18.37
N GLU A 14 -13.49 9.57 -18.24
CA GLU A 14 -13.95 10.75 -18.96
C GLU A 14 -13.04 10.94 -20.17
N MET A 15 -13.60 10.88 -21.37
CA MET A 15 -12.91 11.26 -22.59
C MET A 15 -13.21 12.72 -22.88
N THR A 16 -12.22 13.58 -22.74
CA THR A 16 -12.36 15.02 -23.03
C THR A 16 -12.23 15.29 -24.54
N GLN A 17 -12.80 16.40 -25.00
CA GLN A 17 -12.71 16.80 -26.43
C GLN A 17 -11.25 16.96 -26.87
N GLU A 18 -10.40 17.48 -26.00
CA GLU A 18 -8.97 17.66 -26.28
C GLU A 18 -8.22 16.34 -26.46
N GLU A 19 -8.60 15.29 -25.74
CA GLU A 19 -7.98 13.97 -25.84
C GLU A 19 -8.42 13.24 -27.12
N TYR A 20 -9.67 13.43 -27.51
CA TYR A 20 -10.21 12.93 -28.77
C TYR A 20 -9.51 13.58 -29.98
N ASP A 21 -9.36 14.90 -29.98
CA ASP A 21 -8.68 15.64 -31.05
C ASP A 21 -7.17 15.29 -31.12
N LYS A 22 -6.53 15.05 -29.96
CA LYS A 22 -5.14 14.55 -29.88
C LYS A 22 -5.01 13.13 -30.44
N GLY A 23 -6.03 12.28 -30.30
CA GLY A 23 -6.05 10.94 -30.86
C GLY A 23 -6.15 10.97 -32.39
N LEU A 24 -7.02 11.84 -32.93
CA LEU A 24 -7.14 12.08 -34.37
C LEU A 24 -5.83 12.60 -34.95
N ALA A 25 -5.20 13.56 -34.28
CA ALA A 25 -3.88 14.07 -34.68
C ALA A 25 -2.76 13.02 -34.64
N LYS A 26 -2.92 11.96 -33.83
CA LYS A 26 -2.00 10.81 -33.79
C LYS A 26 -2.29 9.75 -34.85
N GLY A 27 -3.32 9.94 -35.67
CA GLY A 27 -3.72 9.01 -36.73
C GLY A 27 -4.56 7.83 -36.23
N TRP A 28 -5.24 7.97 -35.09
CA TRP A 28 -6.26 7.01 -34.67
C TRP A 28 -7.54 7.27 -35.45
N ASP A 29 -8.18 6.21 -35.93
CA ASP A 29 -9.46 6.33 -36.62
C ASP A 29 -10.57 6.71 -35.63
N ALA A 30 -11.54 7.49 -36.09
CA ALA A 30 -12.66 7.93 -35.26
C ALA A 30 -13.48 6.74 -34.73
N ASP A 31 -13.57 5.66 -35.52
CA ASP A 31 -14.29 4.44 -35.16
C ASP A 31 -13.55 3.60 -34.09
N ASP A 32 -12.23 3.77 -33.96
CA ASP A 32 -11.41 3.10 -32.95
C ASP A 32 -11.30 3.89 -31.64
N MET A 33 -11.80 5.14 -31.61
CA MET A 33 -11.76 6.00 -30.44
C MET A 33 -13.04 5.91 -29.61
N MET A 34 -12.87 6.07 -28.29
CA MET A 34 -14.02 6.23 -27.40
C MET A 34 -14.69 7.57 -27.70
N PRO A 35 -16.02 7.63 -27.83
CA PRO A 35 -16.69 8.89 -28.07
C PRO A 35 -16.52 9.82 -26.87
N VAL A 36 -16.54 11.13 -27.11
CA VAL A 36 -16.36 12.14 -26.05
C VAL A 36 -17.48 11.99 -25.01
N GLY A 37 -17.11 11.98 -23.73
CA GLY A 37 -18.04 11.81 -22.61
C GLY A 37 -17.58 10.79 -21.56
N VAL A 38 -18.48 10.52 -20.60
CA VAL A 38 -18.20 9.64 -19.46
C VAL A 38 -18.59 8.19 -19.78
N HIS A 39 -17.58 7.34 -19.83
CA HIS A 39 -17.72 5.91 -20.08
C HIS A 39 -17.64 5.10 -18.79
N LYS A 40 -18.60 4.19 -18.62
CA LYS A 40 -18.65 3.26 -17.48
C LYS A 40 -17.99 1.96 -17.85
N PHE A 41 -16.80 1.71 -17.30
CA PHE A 41 -16.11 0.45 -17.48
C PHE A 41 -16.26 -0.43 -16.25
N ARG A 42 -16.53 -1.71 -16.48
CA ARG A 42 -16.41 -2.73 -15.45
C ARG A 42 -15.01 -3.32 -15.51
N ARG A 43 -14.28 -3.33 -14.40
CA ARG A 43 -12.99 -4.02 -14.34
C ARG A 43 -13.16 -5.49 -14.71
N SER A 44 -12.32 -5.97 -15.61
CA SER A 44 -12.28 -7.38 -16.03
C SER A 44 -12.03 -8.28 -14.82
N ARG A 45 -12.74 -9.42 -14.75
CA ARG A 45 -12.59 -10.42 -13.66
C ARG A 45 -11.15 -10.94 -13.53
N TRP A 46 -10.36 -10.86 -14.60
CA TRP A 46 -8.94 -11.21 -14.62
C TRP A 46 -8.07 -10.15 -13.92
N ALA A 47 -8.30 -8.87 -14.17
CA ALA A 47 -7.64 -7.77 -13.46
C ALA A 47 -7.99 -7.75 -11.96
N GLU A 48 -9.22 -8.15 -11.59
CA GLU A 48 -9.61 -8.33 -10.18
C GLU A 48 -8.83 -9.44 -9.47
N LYS A 49 -8.36 -10.47 -10.19
CA LYS A 49 -7.56 -11.56 -9.61
C LYS A 49 -6.11 -11.14 -9.34
N LEU A 50 -5.52 -10.31 -10.21
CA LEU A 50 -4.13 -9.85 -10.07
C LEU A 50 -3.90 -9.05 -8.77
N ASN A 51 -4.88 -8.22 -8.37
CA ASN A 51 -4.78 -7.45 -7.13
C ASN A 51 -4.94 -8.27 -5.84
N LYS A 52 -5.33 -9.56 -5.94
CA LYS A 52 -5.59 -10.42 -4.78
C LYS A 52 -4.48 -11.45 -4.51
N SER A 53 -3.48 -11.57 -5.38
CA SER A 53 -2.50 -12.66 -5.35
C SER A 53 -1.10 -12.29 -4.86
N ASN A 54 -0.93 -11.28 -4.00
CA ASN A 54 0.37 -10.97 -3.37
C ASN A 54 0.83 -12.00 -2.30
N LYS A 55 0.20 -13.17 -2.23
CA LYS A 55 0.62 -14.23 -1.31
C LYS A 55 1.74 -15.05 -1.97
N VAL A 56 2.96 -14.81 -1.53
CA VAL A 56 4.15 -15.56 -1.96
C VAL A 56 4.42 -16.69 -0.96
N LYS A 57 4.66 -17.92 -1.45
CA LYS A 57 5.13 -19.03 -0.63
C LYS A 57 6.65 -19.01 -0.61
N VAL A 58 7.23 -18.91 0.58
CA VAL A 58 8.68 -18.99 0.79
C VAL A 58 8.97 -20.26 1.58
N SER A 59 10.02 -20.98 1.20
CA SER A 59 10.57 -22.09 1.97
C SER A 59 11.86 -21.62 2.62
N ILE A 60 11.88 -21.54 3.94
CA ILE A 60 13.05 -21.13 4.73
C ILE A 60 13.29 -22.16 5.84
N TYR A 61 14.54 -22.31 6.25
CA TYR A 61 14.87 -22.98 7.50
C TYR A 61 14.69 -21.99 8.64
N LEU A 62 13.90 -22.38 9.65
CA LEU A 62 13.70 -21.64 10.89
C LEU A 62 14.12 -22.55 12.04
N ASP A 63 14.69 -21.94 13.08
CA ASP A 63 15.05 -22.67 14.29
C ASP A 63 13.82 -23.29 14.95
N GLY A 64 13.98 -24.52 15.47
CA GLY A 64 12.89 -25.29 16.07
C GLY A 64 12.24 -24.55 17.25
N GLU A 65 13.04 -23.92 18.10
CA GLU A 65 12.59 -23.17 19.27
C GLU A 65 11.68 -22.00 18.89
N VAL A 66 11.99 -21.31 17.78
CA VAL A 66 11.18 -20.19 17.27
C VAL A 66 9.82 -20.71 16.81
N LEU A 67 9.78 -21.84 16.09
CA LEU A 67 8.53 -22.46 15.67
C LEU A 67 7.70 -22.92 16.87
N ASP A 68 8.33 -23.51 17.87
CA ASP A 68 7.63 -24.03 19.04
C ASP A 68 7.07 -22.91 19.91
N TYR A 69 7.76 -21.77 20.03
CA TYR A 69 7.23 -20.56 20.65
C TYR A 69 5.91 -20.10 20.00
N PHE A 70 5.89 -19.99 18.66
CA PHE A 70 4.67 -19.53 17.96
C PHE A 70 3.55 -20.58 17.95
N LYS A 71 3.88 -21.87 18.00
CA LYS A 71 2.88 -22.95 18.16
C LYS A 71 2.20 -22.87 19.51
N GLN A 72 2.96 -22.79 20.60
CA GLN A 72 2.41 -22.66 21.96
C GLN A 72 1.54 -21.41 22.10
N ARG A 73 1.96 -20.29 21.50
CA ARG A 73 1.16 -19.06 21.48
C ARG A 73 -0.14 -19.22 20.69
N ALA A 74 -0.17 -20.06 19.66
CA ALA A 74 -1.37 -20.33 18.87
C ALA A 74 -2.36 -21.30 19.54
N GLU A 75 -1.92 -22.06 20.56
CA GLU A 75 -2.78 -22.95 21.35
C GLU A 75 -3.68 -22.17 22.34
N GLN A 76 -3.40 -20.89 22.57
CA GLN A 76 -4.24 -20.06 23.41
C GLN A 76 -5.61 -19.78 22.75
N PRO A 77 -6.71 -19.73 23.54
CA PRO A 77 -8.03 -19.43 23.01
C PRO A 77 -8.04 -18.03 22.37
N ASN A 78 -8.66 -17.93 21.19
CA ASN A 78 -8.70 -16.72 20.34
C ASN A 78 -7.34 -16.25 19.77
N ALA A 79 -6.28 -17.06 19.88
CA ALA A 79 -5.01 -16.73 19.24
C ALA A 79 -5.05 -16.93 17.72
N ALA A 80 -4.31 -16.10 16.99
CA ALA A 80 -4.14 -16.27 15.55
C ALA A 80 -3.25 -17.50 15.26
N PRO A 81 -3.38 -18.15 14.09
CA PRO A 81 -2.48 -19.23 13.69
C PRO A 81 -1.01 -18.79 13.68
N TYR A 82 -0.07 -19.71 14.01
CA TYR A 82 1.36 -19.40 14.10
C TYR A 82 1.92 -18.71 12.84
N GLN A 83 1.47 -19.12 11.63
CA GLN A 83 1.87 -18.47 10.38
C GLN A 83 1.47 -16.99 10.33
N THR A 84 0.25 -16.67 10.76
CA THR A 84 -0.24 -15.28 10.83
C THR A 84 0.53 -14.48 11.85
N GLN A 85 0.86 -15.08 13.00
CA GLN A 85 1.68 -14.44 14.03
C GLN A 85 3.07 -14.09 13.49
N ILE A 86 3.76 -15.05 12.86
CA ILE A 86 5.07 -14.83 12.24
C ILE A 86 5.01 -13.68 11.22
N ASN A 87 4.02 -13.70 10.32
CA ASN A 87 3.86 -12.63 9.34
C ASN A 87 3.62 -11.26 9.97
N ASN A 88 2.86 -11.20 11.07
CA ASN A 88 2.62 -9.95 11.78
C ASN A 88 3.88 -9.43 12.47
N GLU A 89 4.69 -10.30 13.08
CA GLU A 89 5.97 -9.88 13.67
C GLU A 89 6.96 -9.40 12.59
N LEU A 90 7.03 -10.08 11.44
CA LEU A 90 7.85 -9.63 10.30
C LEU A 90 7.41 -8.24 9.81
N ARG A 91 6.10 -7.96 9.74
CA ARG A 91 5.60 -6.63 9.37
C ARG A 91 5.98 -5.57 10.38
N LYS A 92 5.86 -5.84 11.68
CA LYS A 92 6.30 -4.90 12.72
C LYS A 92 7.78 -4.57 12.59
N VAL A 93 8.63 -5.54 12.26
CA VAL A 93 10.06 -5.28 12.02
C VAL A 93 10.25 -4.37 10.80
N MET A 94 9.47 -4.56 9.74
CA MET A 94 9.50 -3.67 8.57
C MET A 94 9.05 -2.24 8.93
N GLU A 95 7.98 -2.10 9.69
CA GLU A 95 7.43 -0.81 10.16
C GLU A 95 8.40 -0.10 11.11
N ASN A 96 8.97 -0.81 12.08
CA ASN A 96 9.93 -0.25 13.03
C ASN A 96 11.24 0.20 12.37
N ARG A 97 11.67 -0.47 11.29
CA ARG A 97 12.82 -0.02 10.48
C ARG A 97 12.50 1.19 9.61
N SER A 98 11.22 1.46 9.33
CA SER A 98 10.81 2.65 8.57
C SER A 98 10.52 3.84 9.49
N SER A 99 10.30 3.61 10.78
CA SER A 99 10.32 4.65 11.83
C SER A 99 11.73 4.90 12.37
N ASP A 100 12.67 5.22 11.48
CA ASP A 100 13.99 5.79 11.82
C ASP A 100 13.86 7.22 12.40
N THR A 101 12.77 7.52 13.11
CA THR A 101 12.61 8.76 13.88
C THR A 101 13.63 8.87 15.00
N GLU A 102 14.15 7.75 15.51
CA GLU A 102 15.27 7.74 16.47
C GLU A 102 16.60 8.13 15.79
N SER A 103 16.86 7.67 14.56
CA SER A 103 18.07 8.09 13.82
C SER A 103 17.97 9.55 13.37
N VAL A 104 16.80 9.98 12.87
CA VAL A 104 16.52 11.38 12.52
C VAL A 104 16.61 12.29 13.74
N GLY A 105 16.11 11.85 14.90
CA GLY A 105 16.23 12.58 16.16
C GLY A 105 17.69 12.77 16.57
N GLN A 106 18.50 11.72 16.50
CA GLN A 106 19.94 11.79 16.76
C GLN A 106 20.66 12.68 15.73
N ASP A 107 20.30 12.61 14.45
CA ASP A 107 20.87 13.43 13.39
C ASP A 107 20.56 14.92 13.57
N ILE A 108 19.33 15.24 13.99
CA ILE A 108 18.89 16.61 14.30
C ILE A 108 19.64 17.15 15.54
N LEU A 109 19.77 16.34 16.59
CA LEU A 109 20.47 16.72 17.82
C LEU A 109 21.99 16.88 17.60
N ASN A 110 22.57 16.12 16.68
CA ASN A 110 24.00 16.21 16.35
C ASN A 110 24.31 17.36 15.37
N ASN A 111 23.30 17.92 14.70
CA ASN A 111 23.46 19.02 13.77
C ASN A 111 23.58 20.38 14.50
N LYS A 112 24.83 20.77 14.79
CA LYS A 112 25.16 22.05 15.46
C LYS A 112 24.60 23.29 14.76
N LYS A 113 24.50 23.30 13.42
CA LYS A 113 23.94 24.44 12.67
C LYS A 113 22.44 24.57 12.94
N PHE A 114 21.73 23.44 12.95
CA PHE A 114 20.32 23.38 13.26
C PHE A 114 20.03 23.85 14.69
N LEU A 115 20.77 23.33 15.68
CA LEU A 115 20.63 23.76 17.08
C LEU A 115 20.86 25.27 17.27
N LYS A 116 21.85 25.83 16.56
CA LYS A 116 22.12 27.28 16.60
C LYS A 116 20.97 28.09 16.02
N ALA A 117 20.36 27.63 14.93
CA ALA A 117 19.19 28.28 14.33
C ALA A 117 17.94 28.16 15.23
N LEU A 118 17.77 27.01 15.90
CA LEU A 118 16.66 26.76 16.82
C LEU A 118 16.77 27.65 18.07
N LYS A 119 17.97 27.76 18.64
CA LYS A 119 18.26 28.69 19.74
C LYS A 119 17.93 30.14 19.37
N LYS A 120 18.41 30.60 18.21
CA LYS A 120 18.13 31.96 17.72
C LYS A 120 16.63 32.22 17.52
N LYS A 121 15.87 31.20 17.12
CA LYS A 121 14.42 31.31 16.93
C LYS A 121 13.67 31.36 18.27
N LEU A 122 14.13 30.64 19.29
CA LEU A 122 13.56 30.69 20.64
C LEU A 122 13.88 32.00 21.38
N GLU A 123 15.05 32.59 21.15
CA GLU A 123 15.42 33.89 21.73
C GLU A 123 14.68 35.07 21.08
N GLY A 124 14.02 34.86 19.94
CA GLY A 124 13.23 35.86 19.23
C GLY A 124 11.71 35.78 19.46
N VAL A 125 11.27 34.90 20.36
CA VAL A 125 9.87 34.75 20.84
C VAL A 125 9.80 35.26 22.27
#